data_AF-A0A895YMU9-F1
#
_entry.id   AF-A0A895YMU9-F1
#
_cell.length_a   1.000
_cell.length_b   1.000
_cell.length_c   1.000
_cell.angle_alpha   90.00
_cell.angle_beta   90.00
_cell.angle_gamma   90.00
#
_symmetry.space_group_name_H-M   'P 1'
#
loop_
_entity.id
_entity.type
_entity.pdbx_description
1 polymer ?
#
loop_
_entity_poly.entity_id
_entity_poly.type
_entity_poly.pdbx_seq_one_letter_code
_entity_poly.pdbx_strand_id
1 'polypeptide(L)'
;MRTLQPAGCGISFQAPRPSCPCKGRGRRVVRPCRNGTANGTAVIIWTCHGGANQQWNLNSNGSVANVLSGLCVDVSDFGTANGSRVQLWICSGGSNQQWTLG
;
A
#
# COMPACT_ATOMS: atom_id res chain seq x y z
N MET A 1 11.89 12.01 -3.77
CA MET A 1 11.39 10.62 -3.61
C MET A 1 10.47 10.63 -2.40
N ARG A 2 9.33 9.96 -2.45
CA ARG A 2 8.35 10.01 -1.35
C ARG A 2 8.69 8.92 -0.35
N THR A 3 9.17 9.34 0.81
CA THR A 3 9.49 8.44 1.92
C THR A 3 8.19 7.97 2.56
N LEU A 4 8.00 6.67 2.60
CA LEU A 4 6.96 6.07 3.44
C LEU A 4 7.44 6.20 4.89
N GLN A 5 6.92 7.19 5.62
CA GLN A 5 7.32 7.42 7.01
C GLN A 5 6.75 6.31 7.91
N PRO A 6 7.53 5.78 8.86
CA PRO A 6 7.04 4.85 9.88
C PRO A 6 6.14 5.62 10.86
N ALA A 7 4.86 5.70 10.55
CA ALA A 7 3.83 6.06 11.52
C ALA A 7 3.32 4.76 12.17
N GLY A 8 3.24 4.77 13.50
CA GLY A 8 2.82 3.64 14.32
C GLY A 8 1.67 2.83 13.71
N CYS A 9 1.95 1.54 13.49
CA CYS A 9 1.03 0.50 13.03
C CYS A 9 0.22 0.80 11.76
N GLY A 10 0.95 1.05 10.66
CA GLY A 10 0.49 0.86 9.30
C GLY A 10 1.67 0.88 8.32
N ILE A 11 1.91 -0.26 7.65
CA ILE A 11 3.08 -0.60 6.81
C ILE A 11 4.36 -0.85 7.61
N SER A 12 4.59 -2.13 7.88
CA SER A 12 5.92 -2.73 8.07
C SER A 12 6.33 -3.32 6.74
N PHE A 13 7.53 -2.97 6.28
CA PHE A 13 8.19 -3.54 5.12
C PHE A 13 8.90 -4.84 5.50
N GLN A 14 8.85 -5.83 4.61
CA GLN A 14 9.89 -6.85 4.35
C GLN A 14 9.33 -7.88 3.36
N ALA A 15 9.93 -7.98 2.17
CA ALA A 15 9.97 -9.24 1.44
C ALA A 15 11.00 -10.17 2.13
N PRO A 16 10.99 -11.52 2.02
CA PRO A 16 10.03 -12.46 1.43
C PRO A 16 9.36 -13.41 2.45
N ARG A 17 8.22 -13.98 2.02
CA ARG A 17 7.41 -15.10 2.56
C ARG A 17 6.41 -14.85 3.70
N PRO A 18 5.24 -15.53 3.63
CA PRO A 18 3.96 -15.04 4.12
C PRO A 18 3.57 -15.70 5.43
N SER A 19 3.31 -14.87 6.44
CA SER A 19 2.28 -15.11 7.46
C SER A 19 2.28 -13.88 8.34
N CYS A 20 1.09 -13.40 8.69
CA CYS A 20 0.96 -12.47 9.79
C CYS A 20 0.64 -13.31 11.03
N PRO A 21 1.61 -13.63 11.93
CA PRO A 21 1.26 -14.22 13.20
C PRO A 21 1.11 -13.08 14.20
N CYS A 22 -0.11 -12.62 14.48
CA CYS A 22 -0.38 -11.79 15.65
C CYS A 22 -1.90 -11.82 15.96
N LYS A 23 -2.32 -12.76 16.80
CA LYS A 23 -3.55 -12.60 17.57
C LYS A 23 -3.34 -11.45 18.56
N GLY A 24 -4.09 -10.36 18.45
CA GLY A 24 -4.07 -9.26 19.43
C GLY A 24 -4.90 -8.06 18.96
N ARG A 25 -5.79 -7.55 19.83
CA ARG A 25 -6.62 -6.37 19.55
C ARG A 25 -5.70 -5.13 19.43
N GLY A 26 -5.50 -4.60 18.22
CA GLY A 26 -4.82 -3.29 18.05
C GLY A 26 -4.03 -3.04 16.76
N ARG A 27 -3.70 -4.05 15.94
CA ARG A 27 -2.86 -3.84 14.75
C ARG A 27 -3.69 -3.44 13.53
N ARG A 28 -3.56 -2.19 13.06
CA ARG A 28 -4.11 -1.75 11.77
C ARG A 28 -3.04 -1.83 10.68
N VAL A 29 -3.45 -2.03 9.44
CA VAL A 29 -2.58 -2.15 8.26
C VAL A 29 -3.26 -1.52 7.06
N VAL A 30 -2.45 -1.18 6.07
CA VAL A 30 -2.92 -0.55 4.84
C VAL A 30 -3.58 -1.56 3.91
N ARG A 31 -4.71 -1.18 3.31
CA ARG A 31 -5.48 -1.99 2.35
C ARG A 31 -6.24 -1.12 1.35
N PRO A 32 -6.69 -1.67 0.22
CA PRO A 32 -7.74 -1.07 -0.60
C PRO A 32 -9.06 -0.98 0.18
N CYS A 33 -9.75 0.14 0.03
CA CYS A 33 -11.06 0.36 0.61
C CYS A 33 -12.04 -0.70 0.10
N ARG A 34 -12.79 -1.33 1.01
CA ARG A 34 -13.78 -2.38 0.70
C ARG A 34 -13.25 -3.55 -0.16
N ASN A 35 -11.94 -3.83 -0.14
CA ASN A 35 -11.33 -4.81 -1.07
C ASN A 35 -11.48 -4.44 -2.55
N GLY A 36 -11.65 -3.16 -2.87
CA GLY A 36 -11.75 -2.71 -4.24
C GLY A 36 -10.50 -3.07 -5.04
N THR A 37 -10.71 -3.59 -6.23
CA THR A 37 -9.66 -4.00 -7.17
C THR A 37 -9.65 -3.13 -8.43
N ALA A 38 -10.52 -2.13 -8.50
CA ALA A 38 -10.62 -1.21 -9.62
C ALA A 38 -9.68 -0.01 -9.48
N ASN A 39 -9.32 0.59 -10.62
CA ASN A 39 -8.61 1.86 -10.67
C ASN A 39 -9.39 2.94 -9.91
N GLY A 40 -8.66 3.77 -9.17
CA GLY A 40 -9.24 4.83 -8.35
C GLY A 40 -9.75 4.36 -6.98
N THR A 41 -9.61 3.07 -6.65
CA THR A 41 -9.91 2.57 -5.30
C THR A 41 -9.00 3.27 -4.29
N ALA A 42 -9.60 3.94 -3.30
CA ALA A 42 -8.82 4.59 -2.23
C ALA A 42 -8.08 3.56 -1.37
N VAL A 43 -6.86 3.92 -0.95
CA VAL A 43 -6.09 3.14 0.02
C VAL A 43 -6.37 3.67 1.43
N ILE A 44 -6.65 2.77 2.38
CA ILE A 44 -7.06 3.11 3.75
C ILE A 44 -6.30 2.26 4.78
N ILE A 45 -6.43 2.64 6.05
CA ILE A 45 -5.92 1.88 7.19
C ILE A 45 -7.08 1.10 7.83
N TRP A 46 -6.91 -0.20 8.07
CA TRP A 46 -7.94 -1.08 8.62
C TRP A 46 -7.37 -2.16 9.54
N THR A 47 -8.22 -2.78 10.35
CA THR A 47 -7.86 -3.92 11.20
C THR A 47 -7.17 -5.04 10.42
N CYS A 48 -6.00 -5.47 10.89
CA CYS A 48 -5.26 -6.58 10.31
C CYS A 48 -6.01 -7.90 10.52
N HIS A 49 -6.15 -8.65 9.43
CA HIS A 49 -6.76 -9.98 9.40
C HIS A 49 -6.03 -10.93 8.42
N GLY A 50 -4.91 -10.50 7.84
CA GLY A 50 -4.06 -11.33 6.99
C GLY A 50 -4.57 -11.55 5.55
N GLY A 51 -5.70 -10.94 5.17
CA GLY A 51 -6.25 -11.06 3.82
C GLY A 51 -5.31 -10.55 2.73
N ALA A 52 -5.42 -11.10 1.52
CA ALA A 52 -4.58 -10.73 0.37
C ALA A 52 -4.64 -9.23 0.04
N ASN A 53 -5.78 -8.58 0.30
CA ASN A 53 -5.95 -7.13 0.18
C ASN A 53 -5.05 -6.32 1.13
N GLN A 54 -4.46 -6.93 2.15
CA GLN A 54 -3.55 -6.27 3.10
C GLN A 54 -2.08 -6.59 2.83
N GLN A 55 -1.80 -7.38 1.80
CA GLN A 55 -0.46 -7.79 1.41
C GLN A 55 -0.01 -6.96 0.22
N TRP A 56 1.27 -6.61 0.21
CA TRP A 56 1.86 -5.70 -0.76
C TRP A 56 3.22 -6.24 -1.25
N ASN A 57 3.43 -6.22 -2.55
CA ASN A 57 4.69 -6.55 -3.19
C ASN A 57 5.51 -5.28 -3.38
N LEU A 58 6.72 -5.28 -2.85
CA LEU A 58 7.70 -4.20 -3.04
C LEU A 58 8.60 -4.59 -4.20
N ASN A 59 8.50 -3.85 -5.30
CA ASN A 59 9.23 -4.15 -6.51
C ASN A 59 10.57 -3.39 -6.53
N SER A 60 11.59 -3.98 -7.17
CA SER A 60 12.91 -3.36 -7.32
C SER A 60 12.89 -2.07 -8.14
N ASN A 61 11.84 -1.87 -8.95
CA ASN A 61 11.60 -0.66 -9.72
C ASN A 61 10.93 0.47 -8.91
N GLY A 62 10.80 0.31 -7.57
CA GLY A 62 10.22 1.29 -6.65
C GLY A 62 8.69 1.29 -6.56
N SER A 63 7.99 0.47 -7.34
CA SER A 63 6.53 0.37 -7.22
C SER A 63 6.11 -0.56 -6.07
N VAL A 64 4.93 -0.28 -5.51
CA VAL A 64 4.30 -1.10 -4.47
C VAL A 64 2.99 -1.61 -5.02
N ALA A 65 2.85 -2.92 -5.23
CA ALA A 65 1.65 -3.52 -5.82
C ALA A 65 0.83 -4.30 -4.79
N ASN A 66 -0.49 -4.19 -4.83
CA ASN A 66 -1.36 -4.97 -3.96
C ASN A 66 -1.44 -6.42 -4.43
N VAL A 67 -1.37 -7.38 -3.51
CA VAL A 67 -1.43 -8.82 -3.86
C VAL A 67 -2.81 -9.23 -4.39
N LEU A 68 -3.91 -8.64 -3.89
CA LEU A 68 -5.25 -8.98 -4.35
C LEU A 68 -5.56 -8.42 -5.75
N SER A 69 -5.23 -7.16 -6.02
CA SER A 69 -5.62 -6.49 -7.27
C SER A 69 -4.54 -6.52 -8.35
N GLY A 70 -3.27 -6.70 -7.98
CA GLY A 70 -2.13 -6.49 -8.88
C GLY A 70 -1.87 -5.02 -9.24
N LEU A 71 -2.64 -4.08 -8.68
CA LEU A 71 -2.50 -2.64 -8.96
C LEU A 71 -1.48 -1.99 -8.03
N CYS A 72 -0.87 -0.91 -8.52
CA CYS A 72 0.15 -0.16 -7.80
C CYS A 72 -0.43 0.94 -6.92
N VAL A 73 0.27 1.23 -5.82
CA VAL A 73 0.03 2.40 -4.97
C VAL A 73 0.41 3.66 -5.75
N ASP A 74 -0.54 4.55 -5.90
CA ASP A 74 -0.50 5.72 -6.79
C ASP A 74 -0.95 6.97 -6.03
N VAL A 75 -0.25 8.10 -6.21
CA VAL A 75 -0.74 9.40 -5.77
C VAL A 75 -1.62 9.99 -6.87
N SER A 76 -2.89 10.24 -6.56
CA SER A 76 -3.89 10.70 -7.52
C SER A 76 -3.47 12.01 -8.17
N ASP A 77 -3.69 12.12 -9.48
CA ASP A 77 -3.45 13.31 -10.28
C ASP A 77 -2.03 13.89 -10.15
N PHE A 78 -1.05 13.04 -9.84
CA PHE A 78 0.35 13.43 -9.59
C PHE A 78 0.52 14.44 -8.44
N GLY A 79 -0.46 14.54 -7.53
CA GLY A 79 -0.49 15.55 -6.47
C GLY A 79 0.79 15.59 -5.63
N THR A 80 1.40 16.76 -5.47
CA THR A 80 2.67 16.95 -4.74
C THR A 80 2.49 17.51 -3.33
N ALA A 81 1.27 17.97 -3.01
CA ALA A 81 0.96 18.51 -1.71
C ALA A 81 0.92 17.42 -0.62
N ASN A 82 1.21 17.82 0.62
CA ASN A 82 0.99 16.95 1.77
C ASN A 82 -0.52 16.64 1.88
N GLY A 83 -0.84 15.37 2.12
CA GLY A 83 -2.22 14.90 2.15
C GLY A 83 -2.83 14.61 0.77
N SER A 84 -2.07 14.70 -0.32
CA SER A 84 -2.54 14.19 -1.62
C SER A 84 -3.03 12.74 -1.49
N ARG A 85 -4.17 12.46 -2.12
CA ARG A 85 -4.87 11.18 -2.00
C ARG A 85 -4.05 10.06 -2.61
N VAL A 86 -4.03 8.92 -1.91
CA VAL A 86 -3.41 7.68 -2.37
C VAL A 86 -4.50 6.70 -2.81
N GLN A 87 -4.28 6.07 -3.97
CA GLN A 87 -5.22 5.16 -4.62
C GLN A 87 -4.51 3.95 -5.22
N LEU A 88 -5.30 2.97 -5.66
CA LEU A 88 -4.84 1.95 -6.58
C LEU A 88 -4.97 2.43 -8.02
N TRP A 89 -3.93 2.16 -8.80
CA TRP A 89 -3.96 2.41 -10.23
C TRP A 89 -3.12 1.37 -10.99
N ILE A 90 -3.36 1.25 -12.30
CA ILE A 90 -2.52 0.44 -13.18
C ILE A 90 -1.07 0.85 -12.99
N CYS A 91 -0.21 -0.15 -12.79
CA CYS A 91 1.22 0.04 -12.69
C CYS A 91 1.76 0.61 -14.01
N SER A 92 2.17 1.86 -14.02
CA SER A 92 2.70 2.58 -15.20
C SER A 92 4.20 2.89 -15.08
N GLY A 93 4.77 2.75 -13.88
CA GLY A 93 6.15 3.17 -13.59
C GLY A 93 6.30 4.69 -13.42
N GLY A 94 5.19 5.44 -13.47
CA GLY A 94 5.18 6.89 -13.26
C GLY A 94 5.75 7.29 -11.90
N SER A 95 6.31 8.51 -11.82
CA SER A 95 6.94 9.02 -10.61
C SER A 95 6.00 9.13 -9.40
N ASN A 96 4.69 9.19 -9.64
CA ASN A 96 3.64 9.17 -8.62
C ASN A 96 3.34 7.76 -8.07
N GLN A 97 4.02 6.72 -8.58
CA GLN A 97 3.96 5.33 -8.13
C GLN A 97 5.31 4.83 -7.57
N GLN A 98 6.26 5.75 -7.36
CA GLN A 98 7.61 5.45 -6.90
C GLN A 98 7.74 5.72 -5.40
N TRP A 99 8.05 4.67 -4.65
CA TRP A 99 8.11 4.69 -3.19
C TRP A 99 9.45 4.16 -2.70
N THR A 100 9.98 4.78 -1.65
CA THR A 100 11.21 4.31 -1.00
C THR A 100 10.91 3.82 0.40
N LEU A 101 11.58 2.72 0.76
CA LEU A 101 11.62 2.23 2.13
C LEU A 101 12.56 3.14 2.92
N GLY A 102 12.02 3.79 3.94
CA GLY A 102 12.77 4.62 4.89
C GLY A 102 13.22 3.81 6.09
#